data_AF-A0A968ZRU9-F1
#
_entry.id   AF-A0A968ZRU9-F1
#
_cell.length_a   1.000
_cell.length_b   1.000
_cell.length_c   1.000
_cell.angle_alpha   90.00
_cell.angle_beta   90.00
_cell.angle_gamma   90.00
#
_symmetry.space_group_name_H-M   'P 1'
#
loop_
_entity.id
_entity.type
_entity.pdbx_description
1 polymer ?
#
loop_
_entity_poly.entity_id
_entity_poly.type
_entity_poly.pdbx_seq_one_letter_code
_entity_poly.pdbx_strand_id
1 'polypeptide(L)'
;MQNLHGQLMVLNQAVSLGEAQLASDKAVTKDVAGFAKVVTAALAQIKAAQLHKVVLADVMDVVAAQAIDGVRSLQSLRHNHPDCTVFSVGNGRGQSFIGASPERLLSINEGQLTTDALAGSSSRGQTPSLDRSLGEALLHSDKERYEHQLVVEFIVQQLRSLGLTPHYTAAPRLLKLLHIQHLHTPISAVLAAGVVSPLDILAKLHPTPAVAGVPRQAACAVIRQHETFERGLYAAPLGWIDTQGNSEFIVGIRSALINGCKARLYAGAGIVAGSEPTQELAEIELKLQTLLNALV
;
A
#
# COMPACT_ATOMS: atom_id res chain seq x y z
N MET A 1 -48.16 -17.32 11.03
CA MET A 1 -48.70 -16.22 10.19
C MET A 1 -48.01 -14.94 10.65
N GLN A 2 -46.81 -14.63 10.17
CA GLN A 2 -46.51 -13.77 8.99
C GLN A 2 -47.17 -12.39 9.12
N ASN A 3 -46.45 -11.25 9.19
CA ASN A 3 -45.60 -10.70 8.14
C ASN A 3 -44.56 -9.68 8.66
N LEU A 4 -43.30 -9.81 8.24
CA LEU A 4 -42.39 -8.70 7.94
C LEU A 4 -42.38 -8.51 6.41
N HIS A 5 -42.39 -7.27 5.93
CA HIS A 5 -42.15 -6.94 4.52
C HIS A 5 -41.18 -5.76 4.45
N GLY A 6 -39.90 -6.06 4.23
CA GLY A 6 -38.91 -5.11 3.72
C GLY A 6 -38.84 -5.27 2.20
N GLN A 7 -39.06 -4.18 1.47
CA GLN A 7 -39.05 -4.15 0.00
C GLN A 7 -37.62 -4.25 -0.55
N LEU A 8 -37.33 -5.31 -1.30
CA LEU A 8 -36.22 -5.39 -2.25
C LEU A 8 -36.58 -4.60 -3.51
N MET A 9 -35.72 -3.70 -3.96
CA MET A 9 -35.84 -3.08 -5.28
C MET A 9 -34.81 -3.75 -6.21
N VAL A 10 -35.32 -4.53 -7.18
CA VAL A 10 -34.53 -5.16 -8.25
C VAL A 10 -34.63 -4.27 -9.48
N LEU A 11 -33.49 -3.82 -10.00
CA LEU A 11 -33.41 -3.23 -11.34
C LEU A 11 -32.43 -4.08 -12.17
N ASN A 12 -33.01 -4.90 -13.04
CA ASN A 12 -32.31 -5.59 -14.13
C ASN A 12 -32.43 -4.74 -15.40
N GLN A 13 -31.31 -4.47 -16.06
CA GLN A 13 -31.23 -4.54 -17.53
C GLN A 13 -29.78 -4.70 -17.99
N ALA A 14 -29.61 -5.62 -18.93
CA ALA A 14 -28.36 -6.21 -19.37
C ALA A 14 -27.70 -5.43 -20.52
N VAL A 15 -26.36 -5.45 -20.56
CA VAL A 15 -25.56 -5.37 -21.79
C VAL A 15 -24.48 -6.43 -21.70
N SER A 16 -24.48 -7.37 -22.64
CA SER A 16 -23.58 -8.51 -22.70
C SER A 16 -22.20 -8.12 -23.24
N LEU A 17 -21.14 -8.59 -22.59
CA LEU A 17 -19.90 -9.11 -23.19
C LEU A 17 -19.12 -9.88 -22.10
N GLY A 18 -19.22 -11.21 -22.10
CA GLY A 18 -18.25 -12.15 -21.50
C GLY A 18 -17.80 -11.92 -20.05
N GLU A 19 -18.72 -11.83 -19.09
CA GLU A 19 -18.38 -11.77 -17.66
C GLU A 19 -18.38 -13.17 -17.05
N ALA A 20 -17.25 -13.59 -16.48
CA ALA A 20 -17.24 -14.67 -15.50
C ALA A 20 -18.06 -14.19 -14.29
N GLN A 21 -19.29 -14.69 -14.17
CA GLN A 21 -20.19 -14.37 -13.06
C GLN A 21 -19.58 -14.82 -11.73
N LEU A 22 -18.93 -13.87 -11.05
CA LEU A 22 -18.60 -13.96 -9.63
C LEU A 22 -19.92 -13.84 -8.85
N ALA A 23 -20.50 -14.98 -8.48
CA ALA A 23 -21.48 -15.02 -7.41
C ALA A 23 -20.74 -14.71 -6.09
N SER A 24 -20.66 -13.43 -5.73
CA SER A 24 -20.11 -13.01 -4.45
C SER A 24 -21.15 -13.30 -3.35
N ASP A 25 -21.02 -14.42 -2.64
CA ASP A 25 -21.63 -14.53 -1.32
C ASP A 25 -20.87 -13.57 -0.39
N LYS A 26 -21.33 -12.31 -0.38
CA LYS A 26 -20.79 -11.23 0.45
C LYS A 26 -21.16 -11.48 1.90
N ALA A 27 -20.17 -11.82 2.71
CA ALA A 27 -20.18 -11.48 4.13
C ALA A 27 -18.91 -10.70 4.47
N VAL A 28 -18.80 -9.48 3.94
CA VAL A 28 -17.91 -8.46 4.53
C VAL A 28 -18.79 -7.65 5.48
N THR A 29 -18.91 -8.09 6.73
CA THR A 29 -19.38 -7.20 7.79
C THR A 29 -18.25 -6.20 8.08
N LYS A 30 -18.27 -5.07 7.37
CA LYS A 30 -17.33 -3.97 7.59
C LYS A 30 -17.57 -3.37 8.97
N ASP A 31 -16.57 -3.39 9.84
CA ASP A 31 -16.62 -2.71 11.13
C ASP A 31 -16.22 -1.23 10.98
N VAL A 32 -17.07 -0.46 10.29
CA VAL A 32 -16.86 0.98 10.07
C VAL A 32 -16.70 1.72 11.40
N ALA A 33 -17.48 1.33 12.41
CA ALA A 33 -17.42 1.92 13.74
C ALA A 33 -16.10 1.59 14.45
N GLY A 34 -15.60 0.35 14.29
CA GLY A 34 -14.30 -0.07 14.78
C GLY A 34 -13.15 0.71 14.14
N PHE A 35 -13.11 0.78 12.80
CA PHE A 35 -12.06 1.54 12.10
C PHE A 35 -12.04 3.01 12.53
N ALA A 36 -13.21 3.65 12.61
CA ALA A 36 -13.30 5.05 13.04
C ALA A 36 -12.80 5.27 14.47
N LYS A 37 -13.07 4.34 15.39
CA LYS A 37 -12.53 4.36 16.76
C LYS A 37 -11.02 4.24 16.78
N VAL A 38 -10.44 3.36 15.96
CA VAL A 38 -8.99 3.19 15.88
C VAL A 38 -8.32 4.45 15.32
N VAL A 39 -8.84 5.03 14.24
CA VAL A 39 -8.31 6.30 13.70
C VAL A 39 -8.39 7.41 14.75
N THR A 40 -9.51 7.53 15.46
CA THR A 40 -9.67 8.52 16.54
C THR A 40 -8.67 8.31 17.67
N ALA A 41 -8.41 7.05 18.06
CA ALA A 41 -7.41 6.73 19.08
C ALA A 41 -5.98 7.07 18.62
N ALA A 42 -5.64 6.79 17.36
CA ALA A 42 -4.36 7.17 16.78
C ALA A 42 -4.18 8.69 16.74
N LEU A 43 -5.22 9.44 16.34
CA LEU A 43 -5.24 10.90 16.33
C LEU A 43 -5.06 11.49 17.73
N ALA A 44 -5.62 10.86 18.78
CA ALA A 44 -5.40 11.28 20.16
C ALA A 44 -3.94 11.13 20.59
N GLN A 45 -3.28 10.02 20.21
CA GLN A 45 -1.84 9.82 20.44
C GLN A 45 -0.98 10.82 19.66
N ILE A 46 -1.39 11.15 18.44
CA ILE A 46 -0.71 12.18 17.62
C ILE A 46 -0.82 13.56 18.26
N LYS A 47 -2.01 13.93 18.73
CA LYS A 47 -2.24 15.18 19.47
C LYS A 47 -1.43 15.26 20.76
N ALA A 48 -1.18 14.12 21.40
CA ALA A 48 -0.33 14.01 22.59
C ALA A 48 1.18 13.94 22.27
N ALA A 49 1.58 14.07 21.00
CA ALA A 49 2.97 13.96 20.53
C ALA A 49 3.67 12.63 20.87
N GLN A 50 2.90 11.57 21.13
CA GLN A 50 3.43 10.20 21.33
C GLN A 50 3.68 9.49 19.99
N LEU A 51 3.05 10.00 18.94
CA LEU A 51 3.06 9.49 17.58
C LEU A 51 3.01 10.70 16.63
N HIS A 52 3.63 10.63 15.47
CA HIS A 52 3.54 11.64 14.42
C HIS A 52 2.77 11.12 13.21
N LYS A 53 2.90 9.81 12.96
CA LYS A 53 2.23 9.10 11.87
C LYS A 53 2.03 7.64 12.25
N VAL A 54 0.92 7.04 11.84
CA VAL A 54 0.75 5.58 11.81
C VAL A 54 -0.06 5.17 10.60
N VAL A 55 0.29 4.04 9.99
CA VAL A 55 -0.43 3.48 8.85
C VAL A 55 -1.28 2.34 9.37
N LEU A 56 -2.59 2.52 9.30
CA LEU A 56 -3.56 1.50 9.64
C LEU A 56 -4.04 0.81 8.37
N ALA A 57 -4.20 -0.50 8.45
CA ALA A 57 -4.64 -1.33 7.35
C ALA A 57 -5.95 -2.04 7.67
N ASP A 58 -6.62 -2.48 6.60
CA ASP A 58 -7.78 -3.35 6.65
C ASP A 58 -7.69 -4.38 5.53
N VAL A 59 -8.53 -5.41 5.62
CA VAL A 59 -8.56 -6.54 4.70
C VAL A 59 -9.92 -6.70 4.06
N MET A 60 -9.91 -7.28 2.86
CA MET A 60 -11.11 -7.76 2.20
C MET A 60 -10.95 -9.22 1.83
N ASP A 61 -11.75 -10.07 2.45
CA ASP A 61 -11.84 -11.49 2.11
C ASP A 61 -12.86 -11.70 1.00
N VAL A 62 -12.47 -12.45 -0.03
CA VAL A 62 -13.31 -12.85 -1.14
C VAL A 62 -13.27 -14.35 -1.36
N VAL A 63 -14.41 -14.90 -1.76
CA VAL A 63 -14.55 -16.30 -2.16
C VAL A 63 -15.08 -16.32 -3.59
N ALA A 64 -14.33 -16.93 -4.49
CA ALA A 64 -14.73 -17.16 -5.87
C ALA A 64 -15.42 -18.52 -6.02
N ALA A 65 -16.23 -18.67 -7.07
CA ALA A 65 -16.91 -19.94 -7.38
C ALA A 65 -15.94 -21.06 -7.80
N GLN A 66 -14.74 -20.69 -8.27
CA GLN A 66 -13.69 -21.60 -8.71
C GLN A 66 -12.35 -21.20 -8.09
N ALA A 67 -11.35 -22.07 -8.21
CA ALA A 67 -9.99 -21.73 -7.80
C ALA A 67 -9.49 -20.52 -8.59
N ILE A 68 -8.87 -19.57 -7.90
CA ILE A 68 -8.34 -18.35 -8.52
C ILE A 68 -7.07 -18.71 -9.28
N ASP A 69 -7.04 -18.41 -10.58
CA ASP A 69 -5.89 -18.64 -11.44
C ASP A 69 -4.86 -17.52 -11.25
N GLY A 70 -3.87 -17.78 -10.39
CA GLY A 70 -2.81 -16.80 -10.10
C GLY A 70 -1.98 -16.37 -11.31
N VAL A 71 -1.89 -17.19 -12.37
CA VAL A 71 -1.17 -16.80 -13.60
C VAL A 71 -1.98 -15.76 -14.36
N ARG A 72 -3.31 -15.94 -14.47
CA ARG A 72 -4.19 -14.92 -15.06
C ARG A 72 -4.20 -13.64 -14.24
N SER A 73 -4.25 -13.74 -12.90
CA SER A 73 -4.14 -12.57 -12.03
C SER A 73 -2.84 -11.79 -12.28
N LEU A 74 -1.70 -12.47 -12.43
CA LEU A 74 -0.43 -11.83 -12.77
C LEU A 74 -0.44 -11.16 -14.15
N GLN A 75 -1.05 -11.78 -15.16
CA GLN A 75 -1.19 -11.18 -16.49
C GLN A 75 -2.05 -9.91 -16.45
N SER A 76 -3.18 -9.96 -15.75
CA SER A 76 -4.06 -8.81 -15.54
C SER A 76 -3.34 -7.68 -14.80
N LEU A 77 -2.62 -7.99 -13.73
CA LEU A 77 -1.82 -7.00 -12.99
C LEU A 77 -0.76 -6.34 -13.88
N ARG A 78 -0.04 -7.10 -14.70
CA ARG A 78 0.96 -6.53 -15.65
C ARG A 78 0.34 -5.63 -16.69
N HIS A 79 -0.87 -5.95 -17.15
CA HIS A 79 -1.57 -5.15 -18.14
C HIS A 79 -2.11 -3.85 -17.53
N ASN A 80 -2.74 -3.93 -16.35
CA ASN A 80 -3.43 -2.81 -15.71
C ASN A 80 -2.50 -1.91 -14.90
N HIS A 81 -1.32 -2.40 -14.49
CA HIS A 81 -0.36 -1.67 -13.67
C HIS A 81 1.05 -1.72 -14.25
N PRO A 82 1.28 -1.17 -15.47
CA PRO A 82 2.58 -1.23 -16.13
C PRO A 82 3.69 -0.48 -15.38
N ASP A 83 3.33 0.51 -14.58
CA ASP A 83 4.26 1.31 -13.76
C ASP A 83 4.53 0.69 -12.38
N CYS A 84 4.11 -0.55 -12.14
CA CYS A 84 4.29 -1.26 -10.87
C CYS A 84 5.14 -2.51 -11.05
N THR A 85 5.89 -2.87 -10.02
CA THR A 85 6.55 -4.16 -9.94
C THR A 85 5.52 -5.22 -9.59
N VAL A 86 5.18 -6.06 -10.57
CA VAL A 86 4.28 -7.21 -10.39
C VAL A 86 5.06 -8.38 -9.82
N PHE A 87 4.55 -8.99 -8.76
CA PHE A 87 5.22 -10.06 -8.03
C PHE A 87 4.28 -11.20 -7.65
N SER A 88 4.88 -12.36 -7.39
CA SER A 88 4.22 -13.51 -6.79
C SER A 88 5.21 -14.27 -5.89
N VAL A 89 4.82 -14.50 -4.64
CA VAL A 89 5.58 -15.30 -3.67
C VAL A 89 4.75 -16.49 -3.26
N GLY A 90 5.11 -17.67 -3.77
CA GLY A 90 4.46 -18.94 -3.44
C GLY A 90 5.11 -19.61 -2.23
N ASN A 91 4.32 -20.31 -1.43
CA ASN A 91 4.84 -21.11 -0.31
C ASN A 91 5.08 -22.59 -0.67
N GLY A 92 4.96 -22.96 -1.95
CA GLY A 92 5.08 -24.33 -2.45
C GLY A 92 3.93 -25.26 -2.06
N ARG A 93 2.89 -24.77 -1.37
CA ARG A 93 1.73 -25.54 -0.90
C ARG A 93 0.40 -25.04 -1.51
N GLY A 94 0.48 -24.34 -2.64
CA GLY A 94 -0.67 -23.79 -3.36
C GLY A 94 -1.15 -22.42 -2.88
N GLN A 95 -0.52 -21.82 -1.87
CA GLN A 95 -0.79 -20.43 -1.50
C GLN A 95 0.19 -19.49 -2.21
N SER A 96 -0.32 -18.36 -2.67
CA SER A 96 0.46 -17.36 -3.40
C SER A 96 0.12 -15.96 -2.92
N PHE A 97 1.14 -15.20 -2.53
CA PHE A 97 1.02 -13.79 -2.24
C PHE A 97 1.37 -13.00 -3.52
N ILE A 98 0.38 -12.36 -4.12
CA ILE A 98 0.47 -11.72 -5.44
C ILE A 98 0.16 -10.24 -5.30
N GLY A 99 0.82 -9.39 -6.08
CA GLY A 99 0.51 -7.96 -6.11
C GLY A 99 1.22 -7.18 -7.21
N ALA A 100 0.93 -5.88 -7.25
CA ALA A 100 1.57 -4.91 -8.14
C ALA A 100 1.98 -3.68 -7.31
N SER A 101 3.22 -3.71 -6.79
CA SER A 101 3.70 -2.65 -5.90
C SER A 101 4.25 -1.46 -6.68
N PRO A 102 3.82 -0.23 -6.36
CA PRO A 102 4.43 0.98 -6.92
C PRO A 102 5.67 1.45 -6.12
N GLU A 103 6.00 0.80 -5.00
CA GLU A 103 6.97 1.30 -4.03
C GLU A 103 8.21 0.41 -3.96
N ARG A 104 9.31 0.93 -4.50
CA ARG A 104 10.65 0.35 -4.31
C ARG A 104 11.19 0.78 -2.95
N LEU A 105 11.50 -0.22 -2.13
CA LEU A 105 12.15 -0.05 -0.83
C LEU A 105 13.67 0.04 -0.95
N LEU A 106 14.26 -0.73 -1.86
CA LEU A 106 15.70 -0.74 -2.09
C LEU A 106 15.99 -1.29 -3.49
N SER A 107 16.85 -0.62 -4.24
CA SER A 107 17.55 -1.23 -5.37
C SER A 107 19.03 -0.88 -5.27
N ILE A 108 19.88 -1.88 -5.47
CA ILE A 108 21.32 -1.73 -5.58
C ILE A 108 21.74 -2.35 -6.90
N ASN A 109 22.33 -1.54 -7.77
CA ASN A 109 22.90 -1.99 -9.03
C ASN A 109 24.30 -1.42 -9.16
N GLU A 110 25.32 -2.30 -9.18
CA GLU A 110 26.72 -1.92 -9.33
C GLU A 110 27.16 -0.83 -8.33
N GLY A 111 26.75 -1.00 -7.06
CA GLY A 111 27.05 -0.06 -5.98
C GLY A 111 26.18 1.21 -5.96
N GLN A 112 25.24 1.37 -6.89
CA GLN A 112 24.29 2.48 -6.87
C GLN A 112 23.01 2.10 -6.14
N LEU A 113 22.80 2.71 -4.98
CA LEU A 113 21.59 2.56 -4.18
C LEU A 113 20.52 3.54 -4.64
N THR A 114 19.29 3.05 -4.77
CA THR A 114 18.07 3.86 -4.91
C THR A 114 16.96 3.35 -4.00
N THR A 115 16.18 4.26 -3.43
CA THR A 115 14.97 3.99 -2.63
C THR A 115 13.95 5.08 -2.94
N ASP A 116 12.67 4.75 -2.88
CA ASP A 116 11.61 5.72 -3.16
C ASP A 116 10.85 6.07 -1.88
N ALA A 117 10.76 7.37 -1.56
CA ALA A 117 9.77 7.84 -0.61
C ALA A 117 8.44 8.04 -1.35
N LEU A 118 7.43 7.25 -0.98
CA LEU A 118 6.10 7.30 -1.57
C LEU A 118 5.05 7.43 -0.46
N ALA A 119 4.47 8.61 -0.30
CA ALA A 119 3.43 8.88 0.70
C ALA A 119 2.69 10.15 0.33
N GLY A 120 1.45 10.28 0.77
CA GLY A 120 0.51 11.28 0.31
C GLY A 120 -0.16 10.86 -0.99
N SER A 121 -1.49 10.80 -0.99
CA SER A 121 -2.28 10.17 -2.05
C SER A 121 -3.45 11.05 -2.49
N SER A 122 -3.78 10.96 -3.78
CA SER A 122 -5.03 11.52 -4.32
C SER A 122 -5.55 10.63 -5.44
N SER A 123 -6.86 10.64 -5.66
CA SER A 123 -7.47 9.97 -6.80
C SER A 123 -7.00 10.58 -8.12
N ARG A 124 -7.05 9.80 -9.20
CA ARG A 124 -6.92 10.31 -10.57
C ARG A 124 -8.24 10.95 -11.02
N GLY A 125 -8.14 11.99 -11.85
CA GLY A 125 -9.32 12.67 -12.40
C GLY A 125 -9.88 11.95 -13.63
N GLN A 126 -11.20 11.99 -13.80
CA GLN A 126 -11.89 11.43 -14.98
C GLN A 126 -11.59 12.21 -16.28
N THR A 127 -11.12 13.45 -16.16
CA THR A 127 -10.71 14.31 -17.28
C THR A 127 -9.28 14.83 -17.06
N PRO A 128 -8.52 15.17 -18.12
CA PRO A 128 -7.17 15.72 -17.97
C PRO A 128 -7.09 16.99 -17.14
N SER A 129 -8.12 17.84 -17.18
CA SER A 129 -8.20 19.07 -16.37
C SER A 129 -8.41 18.77 -14.90
N LEU A 130 -9.35 17.86 -14.57
CA LEU A 130 -9.57 17.43 -13.21
C LEU A 130 -8.35 16.70 -12.64
N ASP A 131 -7.72 15.84 -13.45
CA ASP A 131 -6.53 15.10 -13.04
C ASP A 131 -5.36 16.02 -12.69
N ARG A 132 -5.16 17.08 -13.49
CA ARG A 132 -4.18 18.13 -13.21
C ARG A 132 -4.53 18.87 -11.92
N SER A 133 -5.79 19.27 -11.75
CA SER A 133 -6.23 19.99 -10.54
C SER A 133 -6.04 19.16 -9.28
N LEU A 134 -6.36 17.87 -9.31
CA LEU A 134 -6.17 16.94 -8.18
C LEU A 134 -4.68 16.74 -7.86
N GLY A 135 -3.84 16.67 -8.90
CA GLY A 135 -2.38 16.56 -8.74
C GLY A 135 -1.77 17.83 -8.14
N GLU A 136 -2.18 19.01 -8.62
CA GLU A 136 -1.73 20.29 -8.07
C GLU A 136 -2.19 20.47 -6.61
N ALA A 137 -3.44 20.09 -6.31
CA ALA A 137 -3.95 20.11 -4.94
C ALA A 137 -3.13 19.17 -4.03
N LEU A 138 -2.76 17.97 -4.50
CA LEU A 138 -1.90 17.04 -3.77
C LEU A 138 -0.50 17.64 -3.51
N LEU A 139 0.11 18.25 -4.53
CA LEU A 139 1.43 18.90 -4.41
C LEU A 139 1.46 20.06 -3.41
N HIS A 140 0.33 20.74 -3.19
CA HIS A 140 0.22 21.90 -2.30
C HIS A 140 -0.52 21.61 -0.98
N SER A 141 -0.94 20.36 -0.74
CA SER A 141 -1.61 19.98 0.50
C SER A 141 -0.60 19.90 1.65
N ASP A 142 -0.75 20.77 2.65
CA ASP A 142 0.14 20.77 3.83
C ASP A 142 0.10 19.43 4.59
N LYS A 143 -1.08 18.79 4.69
CA LYS A 143 -1.25 17.46 5.30
C LYS A 143 -0.42 16.41 4.56
N GLU A 144 -0.62 16.30 3.25
CA GLU A 144 0.01 15.25 2.43
C GLU A 144 1.52 15.48 2.31
N ARG A 145 1.95 16.75 2.21
CA ARG A 145 3.38 17.12 2.22
C ARG A 145 4.03 16.82 3.57
N TYR A 146 3.35 17.08 4.68
CA TYR A 146 3.84 16.72 6.02
C TYR A 146 4.01 15.20 6.14
N GLU A 147 3.00 14.43 5.72
CA GLU A 147 3.07 12.97 5.71
C GLU A 147 4.25 12.47 4.87
N HIS A 148 4.44 13.03 3.68
CA HIS A 148 5.54 12.69 2.77
C HIS A 148 6.91 13.01 3.38
N GLN A 149 7.04 14.19 3.98
CA GLN A 149 8.28 14.66 4.59
C GLN A 149 8.76 13.73 5.71
N LEU A 150 7.85 13.19 6.52
CA LEU A 150 8.20 12.21 7.56
C LEU A 150 8.85 10.94 6.98
N VAL A 151 8.44 10.50 5.78
CA VAL A 151 9.04 9.35 5.09
C VAL A 151 10.44 9.70 4.57
N VAL A 152 10.58 10.86 3.91
CA VAL A 152 11.86 11.33 3.37
C VAL A 152 12.90 11.49 4.49
N GLU A 153 12.55 12.18 5.57
CA GLU A 153 13.44 12.41 6.71
C GLU A 153 13.91 11.12 7.35
N PHE A 154 12.99 10.18 7.54
CA PHE A 154 13.32 8.86 8.07
C PHE A 154 14.33 8.15 7.17
N ILE A 155 14.06 8.05 5.86
CA ILE A 155 14.94 7.33 4.93
C ILE A 155 16.33 7.96 4.93
N VAL A 156 16.39 9.29 4.81
CA VAL A 156 17.63 10.07 4.83
C VAL A 156 18.41 9.84 6.13
N GLN A 157 17.73 9.87 7.29
CA GLN A 157 18.35 9.62 8.58
C GLN A 157 18.89 8.18 8.69
N GLN A 158 18.15 7.18 8.21
CA GLN A 158 18.59 5.79 8.24
C GLN A 158 19.82 5.57 7.34
N LEU A 159 19.83 6.12 6.12
CA LEU A 159 20.98 6.06 5.22
C LEU A 159 22.21 6.76 5.82
N ARG A 160 22.03 7.95 6.41
CA ARG A 160 23.12 8.66 7.11
C ARG A 160 23.66 7.88 8.31
N SER A 161 22.80 7.17 9.05
CA SER A 161 23.23 6.33 10.17
C SER A 161 24.13 5.15 9.76
N LEU A 162 24.09 4.78 8.46
CA LEU A 162 24.95 3.78 7.85
C LEU A 162 26.22 4.40 7.22
N GLY A 163 26.47 5.69 7.44
CA GLY A 163 27.61 6.41 6.85
C GLY A 163 27.44 6.78 5.38
N LEU A 164 26.22 6.68 4.83
CA LEU A 164 25.94 7.02 3.43
C LEU A 164 25.57 8.50 3.28
N THR A 165 25.85 9.05 2.10
CA THR A 165 25.47 10.41 1.71
C THR A 165 24.29 10.34 0.74
N PRO A 166 23.04 10.53 1.21
CA PRO A 166 21.88 10.49 0.32
C PRO A 166 21.77 11.75 -0.53
N HIS A 167 21.44 11.58 -1.81
CA HIS A 167 21.13 12.60 -2.79
C HIS A 167 19.64 12.55 -3.15
N TYR A 168 18.95 13.69 -3.05
CA TYR A 168 17.52 13.81 -3.35
C TYR A 168 17.14 15.29 -3.57
N THR A 169 16.00 15.52 -4.21
CA THR A 169 15.39 16.84 -4.32
C THR A 169 14.36 17.01 -3.21
N ALA A 170 14.38 18.14 -2.50
CA ALA A 170 13.47 18.37 -1.38
C ALA A 170 12.00 18.51 -1.79
N ALA A 171 11.73 19.05 -2.99
CA ALA A 171 10.38 19.13 -3.52
C ALA A 171 9.97 17.78 -4.11
N PRO A 172 8.84 17.17 -3.66
CA PRO A 172 8.34 15.94 -4.23
C PRO A 172 7.80 16.18 -5.65
N ARG A 173 7.75 15.12 -6.45
CA ARG A 173 7.06 15.09 -7.75
C ARG A 173 5.83 14.19 -7.69
N LEU A 174 4.93 14.31 -8.66
CA LEU A 174 3.80 13.40 -8.80
C LEU A 174 4.23 12.09 -9.48
N LEU A 175 3.93 10.96 -8.84
CA LEU A 175 3.89 9.65 -9.49
C LEU A 175 2.44 9.31 -9.79
N LYS A 176 2.08 9.26 -11.08
CA LYS A 176 0.70 8.97 -11.53
C LYS A 176 0.57 7.49 -11.85
N LEU A 177 -0.27 6.78 -11.11
CA LEU A 177 -0.69 5.40 -11.40
C LEU A 177 -2.10 5.40 -11.98
N LEU A 178 -2.61 4.23 -12.37
CA LEU A 178 -3.90 4.10 -13.06
C LEU A 178 -5.07 4.80 -12.33
N HIS A 179 -5.25 4.55 -11.03
CA HIS A 179 -6.38 5.10 -10.24
C HIS A 179 -5.97 6.09 -9.16
N ILE A 180 -4.70 6.11 -8.76
CA ILE A 180 -4.17 6.93 -7.67
C ILE A 180 -2.90 7.66 -8.16
N GLN A 181 -2.65 8.86 -7.67
CA GLN A 181 -1.37 9.54 -7.78
C GLN A 181 -0.78 9.82 -6.40
N HIS A 182 0.54 9.84 -6.32
CA HIS A 182 1.30 9.96 -5.07
C HIS A 182 2.31 11.09 -5.13
N LEU A 183 2.65 11.65 -3.97
CA LEU A 183 3.91 12.39 -3.85
C LEU A 183 5.07 11.37 -3.82
N HIS A 184 6.08 11.62 -4.64
CA HIS A 184 7.23 10.75 -4.84
C HIS A 184 8.54 11.54 -4.75
N THR A 185 9.47 11.04 -3.93
CA THR A 185 10.85 11.54 -3.88
C THR A 185 11.81 10.36 -4.05
N PRO A 186 12.48 10.23 -5.21
CA PRO A 186 13.56 9.26 -5.36
C PRO A 186 14.79 9.73 -4.57
N ILE A 187 15.38 8.82 -3.81
CA ILE A 187 16.58 9.06 -3.00
C ILE A 187 17.65 8.06 -3.45
N SER A 188 18.86 8.56 -3.72
CA SER A 188 19.99 7.72 -4.13
C SER A 188 21.20 7.90 -3.22
N ALA A 189 22.10 6.92 -3.21
CA ALA A 189 23.39 7.01 -2.55
C ALA A 189 24.40 6.10 -3.27
N VAL A 190 25.68 6.44 -3.20
CA VAL A 190 26.76 5.56 -3.68
C VAL A 190 27.21 4.67 -2.52
N LEU A 191 27.30 3.36 -2.77
CA LEU A 191 27.87 2.40 -1.84
C LEU A 191 29.35 2.17 -2.18
N ALA A 192 30.22 2.33 -1.19
CA ALA A 192 31.58 1.83 -1.30
C ALA A 192 31.57 0.29 -1.21
N ALA A 193 32.31 -0.37 -2.10
CA ALA A 193 32.33 -1.83 -2.20
C ALA A 193 32.69 -2.49 -0.85
N GLY A 194 31.85 -3.44 -0.42
CA GLY A 194 32.08 -4.24 0.79
C GLY A 194 31.84 -3.53 2.13
N VAL A 195 31.36 -2.27 2.13
CA VAL A 195 31.21 -1.49 3.38
C VAL A 195 29.88 -1.75 4.09
N VAL A 196 28.77 -1.88 3.34
CA VAL A 196 27.44 -2.07 3.92
C VAL A 196 26.70 -3.17 3.16
N SER A 197 26.16 -4.16 3.88
CA SER A 197 25.34 -5.21 3.28
C SER A 197 23.98 -4.67 2.83
N PRO A 198 23.45 -5.08 1.66
CA PRO A 198 22.07 -4.77 1.27
C PRO A 198 21.04 -5.13 2.35
N LEU A 199 21.25 -6.21 3.10
CA LEU A 199 20.36 -6.64 4.18
C LEU A 199 20.42 -5.70 5.39
N ASP A 200 21.57 -5.10 5.68
CA ASP A 200 21.70 -4.11 6.76
C ASP A 200 20.93 -2.83 6.41
N ILE A 201 21.04 -2.41 5.14
CA ILE A 201 20.28 -1.28 4.60
C ILE A 201 18.79 -1.57 4.69
N LEU A 202 18.37 -2.74 4.22
CA LEU A 202 16.98 -3.18 4.26
C LEU A 202 16.43 -3.21 5.70
N ALA A 203 17.19 -3.74 6.66
CA ALA A 203 16.81 -3.78 8.08
C ALA A 203 16.70 -2.38 8.70
N LYS A 204 17.53 -1.42 8.26
CA LYS A 204 17.41 -0.03 8.69
C LYS A 204 16.20 0.66 8.07
N LEU A 205 15.89 0.42 6.80
CA LEU A 205 14.76 1.06 6.12
C LEU A 205 13.41 0.45 6.53
N HIS A 206 13.34 -0.86 6.73
CA HIS A 206 12.06 -1.53 6.97
C HIS A 206 11.62 -1.57 8.46
N PRO A 207 10.33 -1.37 8.75
CA PRO A 207 9.35 -0.67 7.91
C PRO A 207 9.61 0.84 7.88
N THR A 208 9.37 1.45 6.71
CA THR A 208 9.38 2.90 6.56
C THR A 208 8.09 3.50 7.14
N PRO A 209 8.03 4.82 7.36
CA PRO A 209 6.80 5.48 7.76
C PRO A 209 5.68 5.41 6.72
N ALA A 210 5.96 5.02 5.47
CA ALA A 210 4.94 4.83 4.43
C ALA A 210 4.02 3.63 4.70
N VAL A 211 4.47 2.66 5.51
CA VAL A 211 3.68 1.46 5.85
C VAL A 211 3.60 1.13 7.34
N ALA A 212 4.38 1.81 8.19
CA ALA A 212 4.28 1.69 9.65
C ALA A 212 3.95 3.03 10.31
N GLY A 213 4.92 3.92 10.45
CA GLY A 213 4.73 5.25 11.05
C GLY A 213 5.96 5.80 11.76
N VAL A 214 5.78 6.90 12.50
CA VAL A 214 6.82 7.60 13.26
C VAL A 214 6.30 7.94 14.66
N PRO A 215 7.05 7.65 15.74
CA PRO A 215 8.25 6.81 15.78
C PRO A 215 7.95 5.34 15.44
N ARG A 216 8.89 4.64 14.79
CA ARG A 216 8.67 3.28 14.25
C ARG A 216 8.11 2.29 15.28
N GLN A 217 8.71 2.24 16.48
CA GLN A 217 8.31 1.30 17.52
C GLN A 217 6.91 1.58 18.07
N ALA A 218 6.59 2.85 18.31
CA ALA A 218 5.27 3.28 18.78
C ALA A 218 4.20 2.97 17.72
N ALA A 219 4.44 3.32 16.45
CA ALA A 219 3.52 3.01 15.36
C ALA A 219 3.28 1.51 15.22
N CYS A 220 4.33 0.68 15.30
CA CYS A 220 4.18 -0.77 15.25
C CYS A 220 3.40 -1.33 16.46
N ALA A 221 3.50 -0.71 17.64
CA ALA A 221 2.70 -1.10 18.80
C ALA A 221 1.22 -0.77 18.61
N VAL A 222 0.90 0.42 18.10
CA VAL A 222 -0.46 0.82 17.73
C VAL A 222 -1.06 -0.14 16.69
N ILE A 223 -0.30 -0.45 15.63
CA ILE A 223 -0.71 -1.42 14.60
C ILE A 223 -1.08 -2.77 15.23
N ARG A 224 -0.19 -3.35 16.03
CA ARG A 224 -0.43 -4.64 16.71
C ARG A 224 -1.60 -4.62 17.70
N GLN A 225 -1.84 -3.47 18.33
CA GLN A 225 -2.91 -3.34 19.31
C GLN A 225 -4.29 -3.27 18.64
N HIS A 226 -4.38 -2.69 17.45
CA HIS A 226 -5.66 -2.31 16.86
C HIS A 226 -6.05 -3.11 15.61
N GLU A 227 -5.10 -3.63 14.83
CA GLU A 227 -5.43 -4.47 13.70
C GLU A 227 -5.83 -5.86 14.17
N THR A 228 -7.02 -6.32 13.76
CA THR A 228 -7.59 -7.61 14.15
C THR A 228 -7.17 -8.76 13.24
N PHE A 229 -6.16 -8.53 12.40
CA PHE A 229 -5.63 -9.48 11.43
C PHE A 229 -4.10 -9.41 11.39
N GLU A 230 -3.49 -10.49 10.93
CA GLU A 230 -2.05 -10.55 10.69
C GLU A 230 -1.73 -9.97 9.31
N ARG A 231 -0.77 -9.04 9.24
CA ARG A 231 -0.28 -8.50 7.96
C ARG A 231 0.49 -9.57 7.16
N GLY A 232 1.21 -10.47 7.82
CA GLY A 232 2.03 -11.47 7.13
C GLY A 232 3.02 -10.83 6.15
N LEU A 233 2.90 -11.13 4.85
CA LEU A 233 3.74 -10.52 3.80
C LEU A 233 3.25 -9.12 3.35
N TYR A 234 2.09 -8.67 3.80
CA TYR A 234 1.63 -7.32 3.54
C TYR A 234 2.56 -6.28 4.20
N ALA A 235 2.98 -5.30 3.39
CA ALA A 235 3.98 -4.29 3.74
C ALA A 235 5.40 -4.82 4.06
N ALA A 236 5.66 -6.13 3.92
CA ALA A 236 6.99 -6.72 4.08
C ALA A 236 7.92 -6.37 2.90
N PRO A 237 9.25 -6.38 3.08
CA PRO A 237 10.18 -6.29 1.97
C PRO A 237 10.16 -7.58 1.15
N LEU A 238 9.91 -7.50 -0.15
CA LEU A 238 9.89 -8.65 -1.07
C LEU A 238 10.87 -8.39 -2.21
N GLY A 239 11.76 -9.34 -2.48
CA GLY A 239 12.86 -9.07 -3.41
C GLY A 239 13.90 -10.17 -3.51
N TRP A 240 15.05 -9.81 -4.08
CA TRP A 240 16.18 -10.70 -4.30
C TRP A 240 17.51 -9.98 -4.03
N ILE A 241 18.55 -10.78 -3.81
CA ILE A 241 19.95 -10.36 -3.71
C ILE A 241 20.80 -11.38 -4.47
N ASP A 242 21.75 -10.92 -5.28
CA ASP A 242 22.75 -11.79 -5.92
C ASP A 242 24.05 -11.89 -5.13
N THR A 243 24.97 -12.72 -5.61
CA THR A 243 26.28 -12.93 -4.99
C THR A 243 27.22 -11.72 -5.06
N GLN A 244 26.91 -10.73 -5.88
CA GLN A 244 27.66 -9.48 -6.02
C GLN A 244 27.07 -8.35 -5.16
N GLY A 245 25.96 -8.61 -4.46
CA GLY A 245 25.25 -7.63 -3.66
C GLY A 245 24.30 -6.73 -4.46
N ASN A 246 24.10 -6.98 -5.75
CA ASN A 246 22.99 -6.35 -6.46
C ASN A 246 21.68 -6.88 -5.89
N SER A 247 20.70 -6.00 -5.77
CA SER A 247 19.43 -6.36 -5.15
C SER A 247 18.30 -5.46 -5.59
N GLU A 248 17.09 -5.99 -5.45
CA GLU A 248 15.87 -5.22 -5.61
C GLU A 248 14.83 -5.72 -4.61
N PHE A 249 14.28 -4.80 -3.83
CA PHE A 249 13.24 -5.03 -2.85
C PHE A 249 12.13 -3.99 -3.01
N ILE A 250 10.91 -4.48 -3.11
CA ILE A 250 9.69 -3.68 -3.07
C ILE A 250 9.03 -3.80 -1.70
N VAL A 251 8.12 -2.88 -1.42
CA VAL A 251 7.19 -3.01 -0.30
C VAL A 251 6.00 -3.86 -0.75
N GLY A 252 5.63 -4.89 0.01
CA GLY A 252 4.57 -5.86 -0.30
C GLY A 252 3.14 -5.31 -0.18
N ILE A 253 2.85 -4.16 -0.79
CA ILE A 253 1.53 -3.49 -0.83
C ILE A 253 0.81 -3.74 -2.17
N ARG A 254 -0.46 -3.33 -2.26
CA ARG A 254 -1.34 -3.58 -3.42
C ARG A 254 -1.35 -5.06 -3.77
N SER A 255 -1.64 -5.86 -2.76
CA SER A 255 -1.34 -7.27 -2.71
C SER A 255 -2.43 -8.08 -2.04
N ALA A 256 -2.50 -9.36 -2.41
CA ALA A 256 -3.46 -10.32 -1.90
C ALA A 256 -2.81 -11.68 -1.65
N LEU A 257 -3.30 -12.38 -0.64
CA LEU A 257 -2.99 -13.78 -0.39
C LEU A 257 -4.07 -14.66 -1.02
N ILE A 258 -3.71 -15.42 -2.05
CA ILE A 258 -4.59 -16.37 -2.73
C ILE A 258 -4.38 -17.76 -2.15
N ASN A 259 -5.49 -18.46 -1.87
CA ASN A 259 -5.52 -19.84 -1.39
C ASN A 259 -6.75 -20.58 -1.97
N GLY A 260 -6.54 -21.31 -3.07
CA GLY A 260 -7.62 -21.99 -3.78
C GLY A 260 -8.67 -21.02 -4.30
N CYS A 261 -9.91 -21.15 -3.84
CA CYS A 261 -11.02 -20.26 -4.20
C CYS A 261 -11.13 -19.00 -3.31
N LYS A 262 -10.22 -18.81 -2.35
CA LYS A 262 -10.24 -17.68 -1.42
C LYS A 262 -9.11 -16.71 -1.73
N ALA A 263 -9.37 -15.42 -1.60
CA ALA A 263 -8.31 -14.40 -1.55
C ALA A 263 -8.56 -13.43 -0.40
N ARG A 264 -7.47 -13.03 0.26
CA ARG A 264 -7.46 -11.92 1.22
C ARG A 264 -6.67 -10.76 0.63
N LEU A 265 -7.34 -9.65 0.38
CA LEU A 265 -6.75 -8.41 -0.14
C LEU A 265 -6.38 -7.51 1.04
N TYR A 266 -5.32 -6.71 0.88
CA TYR A 266 -4.83 -5.80 1.92
C TYR A 266 -4.69 -4.38 1.39
N ALA A 267 -5.09 -3.40 2.18
CA ALA A 267 -4.79 -1.99 1.93
C ALA A 267 -4.70 -1.22 3.25
N GLY A 268 -4.05 -0.06 3.21
CA GLY A 268 -3.91 0.80 4.37
C GLY A 268 -3.83 2.26 3.99
N ALA A 269 -3.99 3.12 5.00
CA ALA A 269 -3.98 4.58 4.90
C ALA A 269 -3.10 5.18 6.00
N GLY A 270 -2.39 6.25 5.66
CA GLY A 270 -1.52 6.98 6.58
C GLY A 270 -2.33 7.95 7.43
N ILE A 271 -2.32 7.74 8.74
CA ILE A 271 -2.98 8.62 9.70
C ILE A 271 -1.98 9.64 10.23
N VAL A 272 -2.30 10.91 10.00
CA VAL A 272 -1.56 12.08 10.49
C VAL A 272 -2.52 13.10 11.12
N ALA A 273 -2.00 14.16 11.72
CA ALA A 273 -2.84 15.27 12.17
C ALA A 273 -3.68 15.83 11.01
N GLY A 274 -4.99 15.95 11.21
CA GLY A 274 -5.95 16.37 10.16
C GLY A 274 -6.51 15.25 9.29
N SER A 275 -6.18 13.98 9.58
CA SER A 275 -6.89 12.83 8.98
C SER A 275 -8.33 12.73 9.47
N GLU A 276 -9.25 12.40 8.56
CA GLU A 276 -10.68 12.23 8.84
C GLU A 276 -11.07 10.75 8.68
N PRO A 277 -11.59 10.07 9.72
CA PRO A 277 -11.81 8.62 9.68
C PRO A 277 -12.60 8.10 8.47
N THR A 278 -13.59 8.85 8.01
CA THR A 278 -14.41 8.49 6.84
C THR A 278 -13.62 8.58 5.53
N GLN A 279 -12.71 9.54 5.40
CA GLN A 279 -11.86 9.70 4.23
C GLN A 279 -10.79 8.61 4.18
N GLU A 280 -10.16 8.31 5.31
CA GLU A 280 -9.12 7.28 5.39
C GLU A 280 -9.69 5.88 5.10
N LEU A 281 -10.91 5.60 5.55
CA LEU A 281 -11.62 4.37 5.20
C LEU A 281 -11.94 4.31 3.69
N ALA A 282 -12.45 5.40 3.12
CA ALA A 282 -12.74 5.47 1.69
C ALA A 282 -11.49 5.24 0.82
N GLU A 283 -10.32 5.72 1.28
CA GLU A 283 -9.05 5.47 0.61
C GLU A 283 -8.66 3.98 0.63
N ILE A 284 -8.81 3.31 1.78
CA ILE A 284 -8.58 1.85 1.89
C ILE A 284 -9.52 1.10 0.96
N GLU A 285 -10.80 1.45 0.94
CA GLU A 285 -11.80 0.81 0.08
C GLU A 285 -11.48 0.97 -1.41
N LEU A 286 -11.06 2.16 -1.83
CA LEU A 286 -10.65 2.43 -3.21
C LEU A 286 -9.44 1.57 -3.63
N LYS A 287 -8.45 1.45 -2.73
CA LYS A 287 -7.26 0.60 -2.95
C LYS A 287 -7.64 -0.89 -3.05
N LEU A 288 -8.53 -1.37 -2.18
CA LEU A 288 -9.00 -2.76 -2.18
C LEU A 288 -9.80 -3.07 -3.46
N GLN A 289 -10.73 -2.20 -3.86
CA GLN A 289 -11.53 -2.41 -5.07
C GLN A 289 -10.70 -2.37 -6.34
N THR A 290 -9.73 -1.45 -6.42
CA THR A 290 -8.77 -1.42 -7.53
C THR A 290 -8.04 -2.74 -7.66
N LEU A 291 -7.57 -3.29 -6.53
CA LEU A 291 -6.84 -4.54 -6.52
C LEU A 291 -7.75 -5.74 -6.86
N LEU A 292 -8.99 -5.75 -6.36
CA LEU A 292 -9.96 -6.79 -6.67
C LEU A 292 -10.18 -6.91 -8.17
N ASN A 293 -10.49 -5.79 -8.83
CA ASN A 293 -10.73 -5.75 -10.28
C ASN A 293 -9.52 -6.20 -11.12
N ALA A 294 -8.31 -6.15 -10.55
CA ALA A 294 -7.11 -6.60 -11.23
C ALA A 294 -6.80 -8.08 -10.97
N LEU A 295 -7.33 -8.69 -9.91
CA LEU A 295 -7.03 -10.07 -9.51
C LEU A 295 -8.03 -11.09 -10.04
N VAL A 296 -9.29 -10.71 -10.20
CA VAL A 296 -10.41 -11.58 -10.61
C VAL A 296 -11.08 -11.09 -11.88
#